data_AF-A0A081KEE1-F1
#
_entry.id   AF-A0A081KEE1-F1
#
_cell.length_a   1.000
_cell.length_b   1.000
_cell.length_c   1.000
_cell.angle_alpha   90.00
_cell.angle_beta   90.00
_cell.angle_gamma   90.00
#
_symmetry.space_group_name_H-M   'P 1'
#
loop_
_entity.id
_entity.type
_entity.pdbx_description
1 polymer ?
#
loop_
_entity_poly.entity_id
_entity_poly.type
_entity_poly.pdbx_seq_one_letter_code
_entity_poly.pdbx_strand_id
1 'polypeptide(L)'
;MKPIGIILLTGLLTLLSGCAALVDSVNEEPVNIDNSKRTWGSWMDDQTIETVTAVNINKADPALRQSRVKVISFNGIVLLIGQVPDESLKDLAGRTAQNVEKVRQVYNELQVGPNADILVQSNDSWLTTKIKTSMVTNEAVIADRIKVNTEQGTVYLMGLVTPKAAQEAVSIAANTYGVSRVIKVFEYIQ
;
A
#
# COMPACT_ATOMS: atom_id res chain seq x y z
N MET A 1 11.47 -43.81 -37.60
CA MET A 1 10.80 -42.71 -36.88
C MET A 1 11.58 -42.48 -35.60
N LYS A 2 12.29 -41.35 -35.50
CA LYS A 2 13.40 -41.16 -34.54
C LYS A 2 12.85 -40.76 -33.16
N PRO A 3 13.26 -41.43 -32.06
CA PRO A 3 12.79 -41.18 -30.69
C PRO A 3 13.42 -39.92 -30.05
N ILE A 4 13.78 -38.91 -30.86
CA ILE A 4 14.50 -37.72 -30.40
C ILE A 4 13.59 -36.81 -29.57
N GLY A 5 12.28 -36.77 -29.87
CA GLY A 5 11.31 -35.95 -29.13
C GLY A 5 11.09 -36.40 -27.68
N ILE A 6 11.24 -37.70 -27.38
CA ILE A 6 11.01 -38.25 -26.03
C ILE A 6 12.22 -37.98 -25.12
N ILE A 7 13.43 -37.98 -25.67
CA ILE A 7 14.67 -37.69 -24.91
C ILE A 7 14.76 -36.19 -24.57
N LEU A 8 14.30 -35.31 -25.46
CA LEU A 8 14.31 -33.87 -25.20
C LEU A 8 13.30 -33.44 -24.12
N LEU A 9 12.15 -34.12 -24.06
CA LEU A 9 11.08 -33.83 -23.10
C LEU A 9 11.39 -34.36 -21.69
N THR A 10 12.12 -35.47 -21.58
CA THR A 10 12.55 -36.03 -20.28
C THR A 10 13.72 -35.27 -19.65
N GLY A 11 14.64 -34.71 -20.45
CA GLY A 11 15.73 -33.86 -19.94
C GLY A 11 15.29 -32.50 -19.40
N LEU A 12 14.13 -31.98 -19.83
CA LEU A 12 13.60 -30.71 -19.35
C LEU A 12 12.87 -30.85 -17.99
N LEU A 13 12.30 -32.03 -17.70
CA LEU A 13 11.68 -32.29 -16.39
C LEU A 13 12.72 -32.43 -15.26
N THR A 14 13.94 -32.89 -15.54
CA THR A 14 15.00 -33.04 -14.52
C THR A 14 15.65 -31.72 -14.12
N LEU A 15 15.33 -30.61 -14.80
CA LEU A 15 15.81 -29.27 -14.46
C LEU A 15 14.84 -28.48 -13.56
N LEU A 16 13.63 -28.98 -13.31
CA LEU A 16 12.62 -28.30 -12.49
C LEU A 16 12.73 -28.58 -10.98
N SER A 17 13.48 -29.59 -10.55
CA SER A 17 13.65 -29.94 -9.13
C SER A 17 14.74 -29.15 -8.39
N GLY A 18 15.34 -28.12 -9.03
CA GLY A 18 16.61 -27.55 -8.59
C GLY A 18 16.56 -26.31 -7.68
N CYS A 19 15.44 -25.58 -7.54
CA CYS A 19 15.52 -24.30 -6.81
C CYS A 19 15.56 -24.47 -5.28
N ALA A 20 14.86 -25.46 -4.72
CA ALA A 20 14.82 -25.67 -3.26
C ALA A 20 16.14 -26.24 -2.71
N ALA A 21 16.73 -27.21 -3.41
CA ALA A 21 18.00 -27.82 -3.01
C ALA A 21 19.17 -26.81 -3.03
N LEU A 22 19.08 -25.77 -3.87
CA LEU A 22 20.07 -24.69 -3.88
C LEU A 22 19.97 -23.84 -2.61
N VAL A 23 18.78 -23.44 -2.17
CA VAL A 23 18.60 -22.54 -1.00
C VAL A 23 19.19 -23.13 0.28
N ASP A 24 19.02 -24.44 0.52
CA ASP A 24 19.65 -25.13 1.66
C ASP A 24 21.18 -25.25 1.51
N SER A 25 21.69 -25.33 0.27
CA SER A 25 23.13 -25.48 0.03
C SER A 25 23.92 -24.16 0.12
N VAL A 26 23.26 -23.01 -0.04
CA VAL A 26 23.90 -21.68 0.07
C VAL A 26 23.66 -20.98 1.41
N ASN A 27 22.73 -21.46 2.24
CA ASN A 27 22.47 -20.86 3.55
C ASN A 27 22.83 -21.85 4.66
N GLU A 28 23.87 -21.53 5.45
CA GLU A 28 24.28 -22.33 6.62
C GLU A 28 23.40 -22.05 7.86
N GLU A 29 22.61 -20.97 7.84
CA GLU A 29 21.70 -20.56 8.91
C GLU A 29 20.22 -20.59 8.47
N PRO A 30 19.26 -20.78 9.41
CA PRO A 30 17.84 -20.66 9.10
C PRO A 30 17.53 -19.28 8.52
N VAL A 31 16.84 -19.25 7.38
CA VAL A 31 16.43 -18.00 6.73
C VAL A 31 15.55 -17.20 7.68
N ASN A 32 16.06 -16.05 8.13
CA ASN A 32 15.34 -15.13 9.00
C ASN A 32 14.74 -13.99 8.17
N ILE A 33 13.45 -13.73 8.35
CA ILE A 33 12.77 -12.64 7.64
C ILE A 33 13.05 -11.34 8.40
N ASP A 34 13.76 -10.41 7.75
CA ASP A 34 13.99 -9.07 8.29
C ASP A 34 12.67 -8.28 8.31
N ASN A 35 12.03 -8.26 9.49
CA ASN A 35 10.78 -7.53 9.72
C ASN A 35 10.93 -6.00 9.64
N SER A 36 12.17 -5.47 9.53
CA SER A 36 12.41 -4.04 9.31
C SER A 36 12.21 -3.61 7.85
N LYS A 37 12.06 -4.58 6.94
CA LYS A 37 11.89 -4.37 5.50
C LYS A 37 10.65 -5.07 4.98
N ARG A 38 10.05 -4.47 3.97
CA ARG A 38 8.89 -5.05 3.27
C ARG A 38 9.35 -6.25 2.43
N THR A 39 8.67 -7.37 2.55
CA THR A 39 8.91 -8.55 1.72
C THR A 39 8.13 -8.45 0.41
N TRP A 40 8.60 -9.13 -0.65
CA TRP A 40 7.85 -9.24 -1.90
C TRP A 40 6.44 -9.84 -1.70
N GLY A 41 6.31 -10.81 -0.79
CA GLY A 41 5.02 -11.41 -0.43
C GLY A 41 4.05 -10.38 0.17
N SER A 42 4.51 -9.59 1.15
CA SER A 42 3.68 -8.53 1.75
C SER A 42 3.26 -7.47 0.72
N TRP A 43 4.11 -7.19 -0.28
CA TRP A 43 3.75 -6.28 -1.37
C TRP A 43 2.61 -6.81 -2.24
N MET A 44 2.68 -8.10 -2.61
CA MET A 44 1.62 -8.76 -3.38
C MET A 44 0.32 -8.86 -2.58
N ASP A 45 0.43 -9.18 -1.29
CA ASP A 45 -0.70 -9.23 -0.37
C ASP A 45 -1.40 -7.87 -0.31
N ASP A 46 -0.66 -6.77 -0.19
CA ASP A 46 -1.24 -5.42 -0.17
C ASP A 46 -2.01 -5.09 -1.45
N GLN A 47 -1.52 -5.48 -2.63
CA GLN A 47 -2.24 -5.26 -3.90
C GLN A 47 -3.54 -6.07 -3.96
N THR A 48 -3.51 -7.28 -3.41
CA THR A 48 -4.71 -8.12 -3.28
C THR A 48 -5.71 -7.50 -2.31
N ILE A 49 -5.24 -7.05 -1.14
CA ILE A 49 -6.04 -6.36 -0.13
C ILE A 49 -6.70 -5.11 -0.73
N GLU A 50 -5.93 -4.24 -1.41
CA GLU A 50 -6.44 -3.03 -2.06
C GLU A 50 -7.57 -3.37 -3.04
N THR A 51 -7.35 -4.36 -3.91
CA THR A 51 -8.31 -4.77 -4.94
C THR A 51 -9.58 -5.38 -4.34
N VAL A 52 -9.44 -6.37 -3.46
CA VAL A 52 -10.57 -7.08 -2.85
C VAL A 52 -11.39 -6.12 -1.98
N THR A 53 -10.74 -5.28 -1.19
CA THR A 53 -11.40 -4.29 -0.35
C THR A 53 -12.18 -3.29 -1.20
N ALA A 54 -11.59 -2.74 -2.27
CA ALA A 54 -12.28 -1.81 -3.15
C ALA A 54 -13.52 -2.46 -3.81
N VAL A 55 -13.39 -3.70 -4.29
CA VAL A 55 -14.51 -4.44 -4.88
C VAL A 55 -15.61 -4.70 -3.84
N ASN A 56 -15.24 -5.12 -2.63
CA ASN A 56 -16.21 -5.42 -1.57
C ASN A 56 -16.94 -4.15 -1.10
N ILE A 57 -16.24 -3.03 -0.92
CA ILE A 57 -16.85 -1.73 -0.60
C ILE A 57 -17.84 -1.32 -1.69
N ASN A 58 -17.47 -1.45 -2.97
CA ASN A 58 -18.36 -1.13 -4.09
C ASN A 58 -19.59 -2.05 -4.18
N LYS A 59 -19.50 -3.28 -3.68
CA LYS A 59 -20.61 -4.23 -3.64
C LYS A 59 -21.47 -4.09 -2.39
N ALA A 60 -20.95 -3.48 -1.33
CA ALA A 60 -21.65 -3.33 -0.05
C ALA A 60 -22.85 -2.40 -0.16
N ASP A 61 -22.77 -1.36 -1.00
CA ASP A 61 -23.88 -0.44 -1.23
C ASP A 61 -23.78 0.27 -2.61
N PRO A 62 -24.88 0.47 -3.36
CA PRO A 62 -24.87 1.23 -4.61
C PRO A 62 -24.33 2.67 -4.48
N ALA A 63 -24.56 3.35 -3.36
CA ALA A 63 -24.04 4.68 -3.07
C ALA A 63 -22.53 4.65 -2.84
N LEU A 64 -21.97 3.61 -2.22
CA LEU A 64 -20.53 3.42 -2.08
C LEU A 64 -19.84 3.25 -3.45
N ARG A 65 -20.48 2.54 -4.37
CA ARG A 65 -20.00 2.41 -5.76
C ARG A 65 -19.95 3.74 -6.52
N GLN A 66 -20.78 4.71 -6.16
CA GLN A 66 -20.79 6.07 -6.72
C GLN A 66 -19.90 7.04 -5.92
N SER A 67 -19.50 6.63 -4.71
CA SER A 67 -18.63 7.39 -3.83
C SER A 67 -17.19 7.26 -4.29
N ARG A 68 -16.37 8.27 -3.96
CA ARG A 68 -14.94 8.22 -4.25
C ARG A 68 -14.19 7.68 -3.03
N VAL A 69 -14.19 6.37 -2.88
CA VAL A 69 -13.42 5.68 -1.84
C VAL A 69 -12.11 5.17 -2.43
N LYS A 70 -10.98 5.68 -1.97
CA LYS A 70 -9.65 5.12 -2.27
C LYS A 70 -9.25 4.19 -1.14
N VAL A 71 -8.82 3.00 -1.52
CA VAL A 71 -8.25 2.01 -0.62
C VAL A 71 -6.75 1.99 -0.85
N ILE A 72 -5.99 2.18 0.23
CA ILE A 72 -4.54 2.07 0.21
C ILE A 72 -4.13 1.06 1.27
N SER A 73 -3.32 0.07 0.91
CA SER A 73 -2.75 -0.89 1.85
C SER A 73 -1.25 -0.74 1.94
N PHE A 74 -0.72 -0.90 3.15
CA PHE A 74 0.70 -1.04 3.40
C PHE A 74 0.92 -2.00 4.56
N ASN A 75 1.57 -3.13 4.29
CA ASN A 75 1.86 -4.18 5.26
C ASN A 75 0.61 -4.68 6.03
N GLY A 76 -0.52 -4.80 5.30
CA GLY A 76 -1.82 -5.20 5.86
C GLY A 76 -2.56 -4.11 6.64
N ILE A 77 -2.00 -2.90 6.77
CA ILE A 77 -2.72 -1.73 7.28
C ILE A 77 -3.44 -1.05 6.11
N VAL A 78 -4.76 -0.96 6.20
CA VAL A 78 -5.61 -0.31 5.21
C VAL A 78 -5.92 1.11 5.65
N LEU A 79 -5.76 2.06 4.73
CA LEU A 79 -6.20 3.43 4.83
C LEU A 79 -7.33 3.66 3.81
N LEU A 80 -8.48 4.11 4.31
CA LEU A 80 -9.60 4.55 3.48
C LEU A 80 -9.63 6.07 3.47
N ILE A 81 -9.53 6.68 2.29
CA ILE A 81 -9.62 8.14 2.10
C ILE A 81 -10.54 8.48 0.94
N GLY A 82 -11.05 9.70 0.94
CA GLY A 82 -11.98 10.20 -0.07
C GLY A 82 -13.31 10.62 0.56
N GLN A 83 -14.40 10.47 -0.17
CA GLN A 83 -15.70 11.02 0.22
C GLN A 83 -16.82 10.00 0.12
N VAL A 84 -17.77 10.12 1.04
CA VAL A 84 -19.02 9.34 1.06
C VAL A 84 -20.21 10.25 1.41
N PRO A 85 -21.44 9.92 0.99
CA PRO A 85 -22.62 10.76 1.21
C PRO A 85 -23.00 10.98 2.68
N ASP A 86 -22.75 9.99 3.55
CA ASP A 86 -23.16 10.01 4.95
C ASP A 86 -22.29 9.12 5.84
N GLU A 87 -22.42 9.29 7.17
CA GLU A 87 -21.66 8.55 8.17
C GLU A 87 -21.95 7.05 8.17
N SER A 88 -23.17 6.64 7.81
CA SER A 88 -23.53 5.21 7.79
C SER A 88 -22.76 4.46 6.69
N LEU A 89 -22.57 5.09 5.54
CA LEU A 89 -21.76 4.58 4.44
C LEU A 89 -20.27 4.61 4.79
N LYS A 90 -19.80 5.63 5.51
CA LYS A 90 -18.43 5.66 6.05
C LYS A 90 -18.17 4.45 6.95
N ASP A 91 -19.07 4.17 7.88
CA ASP A 91 -18.97 3.03 8.80
C ASP A 91 -19.07 1.70 8.06
N LEU A 92 -19.96 1.60 7.08
CA LEU A 92 -20.09 0.41 6.24
C LEU A 92 -18.80 0.13 5.44
N ALA A 93 -18.19 1.15 4.84
CA ALA A 93 -16.91 1.01 4.14
C ALA A 93 -15.80 0.53 5.08
N GLY A 94 -15.73 1.12 6.29
CA GLY A 94 -14.76 0.74 7.33
C GLY A 94 -14.89 -0.72 7.75
N ARG A 95 -16.12 -1.16 8.09
CA ARG A 95 -16.39 -2.56 8.47
C ARG A 95 -16.13 -3.54 7.32
N THR A 96 -16.50 -3.15 6.11
CA THR A 96 -16.25 -3.97 4.91
C THR A 96 -14.76 -4.20 4.71
N ALA A 97 -13.93 -3.15 4.88
CA ALA A 97 -12.47 -3.28 4.81
C ALA A 97 -11.90 -4.15 5.94
N GLN A 98 -12.40 -4.02 7.17
CA GLN A 98 -11.94 -4.82 8.31
C GLN A 98 -12.16 -6.32 8.13
N ASN A 99 -13.17 -6.72 7.36
CA ASN A 99 -13.51 -8.13 7.12
C ASN A 99 -12.71 -8.78 5.98
N VAL A 100 -11.85 -8.03 5.29
CA VAL A 100 -11.01 -8.58 4.22
C VAL A 100 -9.84 -9.36 4.84
N GLU A 101 -9.54 -10.53 4.26
CA GLU A 101 -8.45 -11.37 4.72
C GLU A 101 -7.11 -10.61 4.69
N LYS A 102 -6.25 -10.89 5.68
CA LYS A 102 -4.93 -10.25 5.89
C LYS A 102 -4.96 -8.75 6.23
N VAL A 103 -6.13 -8.13 6.35
CA VAL A 103 -6.24 -6.80 6.94
C VAL A 103 -5.96 -6.89 8.44
N ARG A 104 -4.94 -6.16 8.88
CA ARG A 104 -4.51 -6.09 10.29
C ARG A 104 -5.16 -4.92 11.03
N GLN A 105 -5.35 -3.81 10.33
CA GLN A 105 -5.92 -2.59 10.89
C GLN A 105 -6.52 -1.73 9.77
N VAL A 106 -7.57 -0.99 10.08
CA VAL A 106 -8.19 -0.03 9.17
C VAL A 106 -8.17 1.37 9.79
N TYR A 107 -7.59 2.33 9.07
CA TYR A 107 -7.69 3.76 9.33
C TYR A 107 -8.75 4.32 8.38
N ASN A 108 -9.92 4.68 8.92
CA ASN A 108 -11.03 5.18 8.12
C ASN A 108 -11.10 6.71 8.18
N GLU A 109 -10.46 7.35 7.19
CA GLU A 109 -10.32 8.80 7.05
C GLU A 109 -11.24 9.32 5.92
N LEU A 110 -12.29 8.57 5.58
CA LEU A 110 -13.34 9.05 4.68
C LEU A 110 -14.01 10.30 5.26
N GLN A 111 -14.34 11.24 4.39
CA GLN A 111 -15.06 12.46 4.76
C GLN A 111 -16.50 12.37 4.28
N VAL A 112 -17.44 12.81 5.11
CA VAL A 112 -18.83 12.92 4.70
C VAL A 112 -19.01 14.19 3.88
N GLY A 113 -19.47 14.05 2.65
CA GLY A 113 -19.65 15.17 1.73
C GLY A 113 -19.65 14.75 0.26
N PRO A 114 -19.78 15.73 -0.65
CA PRO A 114 -19.70 15.47 -2.08
C PRO A 114 -18.29 15.03 -2.49
N ASN A 115 -18.20 14.22 -3.55
CA ASN A 115 -16.93 13.86 -4.15
C ASN A 115 -16.13 15.11 -4.55
N ALA A 116 -14.83 15.10 -4.33
CA ALA A 116 -13.96 16.21 -4.71
C ALA A 116 -13.97 16.43 -6.24
N ASP A 117 -14.06 17.69 -6.67
CA ASP A 117 -14.00 18.05 -8.10
C ASP A 117 -12.64 17.75 -8.71
N ILE A 118 -12.61 17.58 -10.05
CA ILE A 118 -11.40 17.20 -10.80
C ILE A 118 -10.22 18.13 -10.51
N LEU A 119 -10.45 19.44 -10.40
CA LEU A 119 -9.39 20.41 -10.09
C LEU A 119 -8.74 20.16 -8.73
N VAL A 120 -9.53 19.83 -7.71
CA VAL A 120 -9.01 19.47 -6.37
C VAL A 120 -8.19 18.19 -6.46
N GLN A 121 -8.68 17.19 -7.19
CA GLN A 121 -7.97 15.93 -7.37
C GLN A 121 -6.63 16.08 -8.13
N SER A 122 -6.60 16.95 -9.14
CA SER A 122 -5.37 17.29 -9.86
C SER A 122 -4.38 18.00 -8.95
N ASN A 123 -4.85 18.93 -8.11
CA ASN A 123 -4.00 19.60 -7.12
C ASN A 123 -3.43 18.60 -6.09
N ASP A 124 -4.24 17.67 -5.58
CA ASP A 124 -3.77 16.63 -4.65
C ASP A 124 -2.73 15.71 -5.29
N SER A 125 -2.89 15.37 -6.58
CA SER A 125 -1.91 14.57 -7.32
C SER A 125 -0.59 15.32 -7.51
N TRP A 126 -0.67 16.63 -7.78
CA TRP A 126 0.49 17.51 -7.85
C TRP A 126 1.20 17.65 -6.51
N LEU A 127 0.46 17.87 -5.41
CA LEU A 127 0.99 17.90 -4.05
C LEU A 127 1.71 16.58 -3.70
N THR A 128 1.07 15.45 -3.98
CA THR A 128 1.65 14.12 -3.77
C THR A 128 2.97 13.98 -4.53
N THR A 129 3.01 14.40 -5.79
CA THR A 129 4.22 14.36 -6.62
C THR A 129 5.32 15.23 -6.03
N LYS A 130 5.01 16.48 -5.67
CA LYS A 130 5.97 17.42 -5.07
C LYS A 130 6.57 16.86 -3.78
N ILE A 131 5.74 16.31 -2.90
CA ILE A 131 6.19 15.71 -1.64
C ILE A 131 7.10 14.52 -1.90
N LYS A 132 6.71 13.61 -2.81
CA LYS A 132 7.53 12.45 -3.18
C LYS A 132 8.88 12.88 -3.75
N THR A 133 8.91 13.86 -4.64
CA THR A 133 10.17 14.40 -5.18
C THR A 133 11.05 15.00 -4.09
N SER A 134 10.48 15.77 -3.16
CA SER A 134 11.23 16.33 -2.03
C SER A 134 11.76 15.24 -1.07
N MET A 135 11.02 14.14 -0.89
CA MET A 135 11.50 12.98 -0.12
C MET A 135 12.66 12.27 -0.80
N VAL A 136 12.62 12.07 -2.12
CA VAL A 136 13.71 11.43 -2.88
C VAL A 136 15.02 12.21 -2.77
N THR A 137 14.94 13.54 -2.69
CA THR A 137 16.13 14.40 -2.53
C THR A 137 16.68 14.45 -1.11
N ASN A 138 16.05 13.79 -0.13
CA ASN A 138 16.46 13.82 1.27
C ASN A 138 17.07 12.47 1.70
N GLU A 139 18.36 12.48 2.03
CA GLU A 139 19.11 11.27 2.40
C GLU A 139 18.61 10.59 3.69
N ALA A 140 17.91 11.32 4.57
CA ALA A 140 17.37 10.77 5.81
C ALA A 140 16.05 9.99 5.59
N VAL A 141 15.44 10.09 4.40
CA VAL A 141 14.18 9.44 4.06
C VAL A 141 14.39 8.48 2.90
N ILE A 142 14.20 7.19 3.14
CA ILE A 142 14.13 6.22 2.04
C ILE A 142 12.73 6.31 1.43
N ALA A 143 12.58 7.15 0.40
CA ALA A 143 11.28 7.46 -0.21
C ALA A 143 10.48 6.21 -0.60
N ASP A 144 11.14 5.17 -1.10
CA ASP A 144 10.50 3.89 -1.49
C ASP A 144 9.86 3.13 -0.33
N ARG A 145 10.22 3.46 0.92
CA ARG A 145 9.63 2.88 2.13
C ARG A 145 8.42 3.65 2.65
N ILE A 146 8.12 4.82 2.08
CA ILE A 146 7.01 5.67 2.49
C ILE A 146 6.02 5.83 1.33
N LYS A 147 4.80 5.32 1.54
CA LYS A 147 3.69 5.57 0.64
C LYS A 147 3.04 6.91 1.02
N VAL A 148 3.01 7.84 0.06
CA VAL A 148 2.40 9.17 0.20
C VAL A 148 1.12 9.23 -0.64
N ASN A 149 0.02 9.64 -0.02
CA ASN A 149 -1.24 9.96 -0.69
C ASN A 149 -1.77 11.31 -0.19
N THR A 150 -2.48 12.04 -1.06
CA THR A 150 -3.12 13.31 -0.68
C THR A 150 -4.59 13.27 -1.06
N GLU A 151 -5.42 13.82 -0.18
CA GLU A 151 -6.86 13.97 -0.38
C GLU A 151 -7.34 15.29 0.25
N GLN A 152 -7.88 16.19 -0.57
CA GLN A 152 -8.34 17.53 -0.20
C GLN A 152 -7.31 18.29 0.65
N GLY A 153 -6.05 18.30 0.20
CA GLY A 153 -4.94 18.94 0.90
C GLY A 153 -4.49 18.25 2.20
N THR A 154 -5.12 17.15 2.62
CA THR A 154 -4.61 16.30 3.70
C THR A 154 -3.66 15.24 3.12
N VAL A 155 -2.44 15.20 3.64
CA VAL A 155 -1.41 14.21 3.26
C VAL A 155 -1.43 13.05 4.24
N TYR A 156 -1.44 11.84 3.73
CA TYR A 156 -1.37 10.60 4.48
C TYR A 156 -0.04 9.91 4.17
N LEU A 157 0.71 9.63 5.23
CA LEU A 157 2.01 8.98 5.14
C LEU A 157 1.93 7.59 5.77
N MET A 158 2.22 6.55 4.98
CA MET A 158 2.28 5.16 5.44
C MET A 158 3.68 4.60 5.20
N GLY A 159 4.14 3.67 6.04
CA GLY A 159 5.48 3.09 5.87
C GLY A 159 6.01 2.36 7.09
N LEU A 160 7.03 1.52 6.88
CA LEU A 160 7.91 1.01 7.94
C LEU A 160 9.07 1.99 8.12
N VAL A 161 9.08 2.75 9.21
CA VAL A 161 10.03 3.87 9.39
C VAL A 161 10.58 3.93 10.80
N THR A 162 11.82 4.42 10.95
CA THR A 162 12.32 4.79 12.28
C THR A 162 11.65 6.08 12.74
N PRO A 163 11.61 6.37 14.05
CA PRO A 163 11.06 7.64 14.55
C PRO A 163 11.69 8.88 13.90
N LYS A 164 13.01 8.84 13.64
CA LYS A 164 13.74 9.90 12.94
C LYS A 164 13.25 10.07 11.50
N ALA A 165 13.19 8.98 10.73
CA ALA A 165 12.72 9.03 9.34
C ALA A 165 11.25 9.49 9.25
N ALA A 166 10.40 9.08 10.19
CA ALA A 166 9.02 9.54 10.28
C ALA A 166 8.93 11.06 10.50
N GLN A 167 9.75 11.60 11.41
CA GLN A 167 9.78 13.04 11.69
C GLN A 167 10.22 13.84 10.47
N GLU A 168 11.25 13.39 9.77
CA GLU A 168 11.72 14.03 8.52
C GLU A 168 10.65 13.97 7.42
N ALA A 169 10.03 12.81 7.21
CA ALA A 169 8.97 12.66 6.22
C ALA A 169 7.77 13.59 6.49
N VAL A 170 7.38 13.71 7.77
CA VAL A 170 6.32 14.63 8.20
C VAL A 170 6.73 16.08 8.00
N SER A 171 7.97 16.44 8.31
CA SER A 171 8.51 17.79 8.09
C SER A 171 8.46 18.18 6.62
N ILE A 172 8.90 17.30 5.72
CA ILE A 172 8.84 17.52 4.27
C ILE A 172 7.40 17.74 3.80
N ALA A 173 6.47 16.87 4.23
CA ALA A 173 5.07 16.99 3.87
C ALA A 173 4.44 18.29 4.41
N ALA A 174 4.65 18.59 5.69
CA ALA A 174 4.05 19.76 6.35
C ALA A 174 4.57 21.10 5.80
N ASN A 175 5.83 21.16 5.36
CA ASN A 175 6.42 22.37 4.78
C ASN A 175 6.10 22.53 3.28
N THR A 176 5.39 21.59 2.67
CA THR A 176 4.98 21.71 1.27
C THR A 176 3.79 22.66 1.14
N TYR A 177 3.98 23.80 0.47
CA TYR A 177 2.89 24.75 0.19
C TYR A 177 1.67 24.06 -0.43
N GLY A 178 0.49 24.32 0.14
CA GLY A 178 -0.79 23.72 -0.25
C GLY A 178 -1.20 22.50 0.58
N VAL A 179 -0.33 22.01 1.47
CA VAL A 179 -0.68 20.99 2.47
C VAL A 179 -1.41 21.64 3.64
N SER A 180 -2.60 21.15 3.95
CA SER A 180 -3.43 21.65 5.06
C SER A 180 -3.24 20.84 6.34
N ARG A 181 -2.99 19.52 6.20
CA ARG A 181 -2.89 18.58 7.32
C ARG A 181 -2.02 17.39 6.94
N VAL A 182 -1.30 16.82 7.90
CA VAL A 182 -0.54 15.58 7.73
C VAL A 182 -1.03 14.54 8.73
N ILE A 183 -1.42 13.37 8.24
CA ILE A 183 -1.83 12.20 9.03
C ILE A 183 -0.78 11.11 8.88
N LYS A 184 -0.33 10.59 10.03
CA LYS A 184 0.72 9.58 10.13
C LYS A 184 0.08 8.21 10.33
N VAL A 185 0.36 7.29 9.43
CA VAL A 185 -0.09 5.89 9.46
C VAL A 185 1.15 5.00 9.34
N PHE A 186 2.15 5.28 10.18
CA PHE A 186 3.43 4.59 10.19
C PHE A 186 3.42 3.39 11.13
N GLU A 187 4.17 2.35 10.76
CA GLU A 187 4.67 1.35 11.70
C GLU A 187 6.13 1.69 12.03
N TYR A 188 6.43 1.80 13.32
CA TYR A 188 7.77 2.17 13.78
C TYR A 188 8.66 0.94 13.93
N ILE A 189 9.80 0.97 13.24
CA ILE A 189 10.86 -0.02 13.36
C ILE A 189 11.99 0.55 14.22
N GLN A 190 12.65 -0.33 14.99
CA GLN A 190 13.78 0.02 15.86
C GLN A 190 15.07 0.18 15.06
#